data_AF-I7KMT2-F1
#
_entry.id   AF-I7KMT2-F1
#
_cell.length_a   1.000
_cell.length_b   1.000
_cell.length_c   1.000
_cell.angle_alpha   90.00
_cell.angle_beta   90.00
_cell.angle_gamma   90.00
#
_symmetry.space_group_name_H-M   'P 1'
#
loop_
_entity.id
_entity.type
_entity.pdbx_description
1 polymer ?
#
loop_
_entity_poly.entity_id
_entity_poly.type
_entity_poly.pdbx_seq_one_letter_code
_entity_poly.pdbx_strand_id
1 'polypeptide(L)' 'THWKHGGIVGVLGYGGGVIGRYSDVAEQFQKVAHFHTMR' A
#
# COMPACT_ATOMS: atom_id res chain seq x y z
N THR A 1 0.47 -14.40 -4.45
CA THR A 1 0.74 -13.41 -3.39
C THR A 1 -0.58 -12.84 -2.92
N HIS A 2 -0.75 -12.46 -1.64
CA HIS A 2 -2.01 -11.88 -1.11
C HIS A 2 -2.04 -10.35 -1.14
N TRP A 3 -1.54 -9.80 -2.24
CA TRP A 3 -1.42 -8.37 -2.45
C TRP A 3 -1.92 -8.05 -3.83
N LYS A 4 -2.74 -7.00 -3.92
CA LYS A 4 -3.13 -6.41 -5.19
C LYS A 4 -1.91 -5.86 -5.92
N HIS A 5 -2.00 -5.78 -7.24
CA HIS A 5 -0.97 -5.13 -8.02
C HIS A 5 -0.89 -3.63 -7.67
N GLY A 6 0.26 -3.24 -7.13
CA GLY A 6 0.66 -1.84 -7.00
C GLY A 6 -0.29 -0.95 -6.19
N GLY A 7 -0.02 0.35 -6.30
CA GLY A 7 -0.70 1.41 -5.57
C GLY A 7 0.15 2.67 -5.60
N ILE A 8 -0.40 3.76 -6.14
CA ILE A 8 0.29 5.04 -6.18
C ILE A 8 -0.08 5.82 -4.92
N VAL A 9 0.90 6.04 -4.06
CA VAL A 9 0.81 6.87 -2.87
C VAL A 9 2.12 7.62 -2.69
N GLY A 10 2.06 8.77 -2.02
CA GLY A 10 3.23 9.63 -1.81
C GLY A 10 2.93 10.68 -0.75
N VAL A 11 3.90 11.54 -0.51
CA VAL A 11 3.76 12.71 0.36
C VAL A 11 3.73 13.97 -0.50
N LEU A 12 3.04 15.01 -0.02
CA LEU A 12 2.98 16.29 -0.73
C LEU A 12 4.40 16.82 -0.99
N GLY A 13 4.67 17.23 -2.23
CA GLY A 13 5.97 17.77 -2.65
C GLY A 13 6.99 16.73 -3.14
N TYR A 14 6.71 15.42 -3.01
CA TYR A 14 7.60 14.36 -3.50
C TYR A 14 6.87 13.36 -4.40
N GLY A 15 7.46 13.06 -5.56
CA GLY A 15 6.92 12.11 -6.55
C GLY A 15 7.24 10.63 -6.27
N GLY A 16 7.86 10.31 -5.13
CA GLY A 16 8.30 8.96 -4.77
C GLY A 16 8.69 8.84 -3.30
N GLY A 17 9.19 7.67 -2.89
CA GLY A 17 9.58 7.39 -1.50
C GLY A 17 8.52 6.62 -0.68
N VAL A 18 7.31 6.46 -1.22
CA VAL A 18 6.27 5.60 -0.62
C VAL A 18 5.82 4.55 -1.62
N ILE A 19 5.80 3.30 -1.20
CA ILE A 19 5.34 2.17 -2.02
C ILE A 19 3.97 1.74 -1.51
N GLY A 20 2.94 1.96 -2.33
CA GLY A 20 1.59 1.50 -2.04
C GLY A 20 1.49 -0.02 -2.14
N ARG A 21 0.89 -0.62 -1.13
CA ARG A 21 0.56 -2.05 -1.11
C ARG A 21 -0.78 -2.25 -0.42
N TYR A 22 -1.65 -3.03 -1.06
CA TYR A 22 -3.01 -3.26 -0.61
C TYR A 22 -3.32 -4.75 -0.58
N SER A 23 -3.93 -5.22 0.50
CA SER A 23 -4.33 -6.63 0.63
C SER A 23 -5.46 -6.97 -0.35
N ASP A 24 -5.41 -8.16 -0.95
CA ASP A 24 -6.52 -8.70 -1.75
C ASP A 24 -7.60 -9.38 -0.89
N VAL A 25 -7.31 -9.62 0.40
CA VAL A 25 -8.20 -10.21 1.41
C VAL A 25 -8.44 -9.25 2.59
N ALA A 26 -8.64 -7.97 2.27
CA ALA A 26 -8.77 -6.90 3.26
C ALA A 26 -9.91 -7.10 4.28
N GLU A 27 -10.99 -7.79 3.91
CA GLU A 27 -12.11 -8.10 4.82
C GLU A 27 -11.69 -9.01 5.97
N GLN A 28 -10.80 -9.98 5.71
CA GLN A 28 -10.29 -10.90 6.72
C GLN A 28 -9.18 -10.28 7.56
N PHE A 29 -8.38 -9.39 6.96
CA PHE A 29 -7.21 -8.80 7.59
C PHE A 29 -7.23 -7.26 7.51
N GLN A 30 -8.21 -6.66 8.17
CA GLN A 30 -8.47 -5.21 8.09
C GLN A 30 -7.26 -4.34 8.46
N LYS A 31 -6.43 -4.78 9.42
CA LYS A 31 -5.24 -4.04 9.89
C LYS A 31 -4.15 -3.89 8.83
N VAL A 32 -4.18 -4.70 7.77
CA VAL A 32 -3.22 -4.64 6.64
C VAL A 32 -3.93 -4.42 5.31
N ALA A 33 -5.17 -3.90 5.35
CA ALA A 33 -5.87 -3.47 4.13
C ALA A 33 -5.02 -2.46 3.33
N HIS A 34 -4.33 -1.56 4.05
CA HIS A 34 -3.32 -0.63 3.55
C HIS A 34 -1.99 -0.92 4.26
N PHE A 35 -0.94 -1.22 3.51
CA PHE A 35 0.34 -1.65 4.07
C PHE A 35 1.54 -1.02 3.35
N HIS A 36 1.69 0.29 3.49
CA HIS A 36 2.70 1.05 2.74
C HIS A 36 4.12 0.80 3.28
N THR A 37 5.12 0.87 2.39
CA THR A 37 6.54 0.91 2.78
C THR A 37 7.11 2.29 2.47
N MET A 38 7.82 2.88 3.44
CA MET A 38 8.59 4.12 3.25
C MET A 38 10.02 3.75 2.87
N ARG A 39 10.60 4.47 1.90
CA ARG A 39 12.01 4.39 1.52
C ARG A 39 12.70 5.71 1.79
#